data_AF-A0A357QPE3-F1
#
_entry.id   AF-A0A357QPE3-F1
#
_cell.length_a   1.000
_cell.length_b   1.000
_cell.length_c   1.000
_cell.angle_alpha   90.00
_cell.angle_beta   90.00
_cell.angle_gamma   90.00
#
_symmetry.space_group_name_H-M   'P 1'
#
loop_
_entity.id
_entity.type
_entity.pdbx_description
1 polymer ?
#
loop_
_entity_poly.entity_id
_entity_poly.type
_entity_poly.pdbx_seq_one_letter_code
_entity_poly.pdbx_strand_id
1 'polypeptide(L)' 'MERGMEGSQKKKVGLTEDISGGMRTAKKPKPKSKGNESSARFKMITERARKIRQGHPKMKWKNCVIQASKELYG' A
#
# COMPACT_ATOMS: atom_id res chain seq x y z
N MET A 1 16.34 -24.53 -14.93
CA MET A 1 15.50 -24.32 -13.72
C MET A 1 14.25 -23.57 -14.13
N GLU A 2 13.24 -24.35 -14.53
CA GLU A 2 11.88 -23.94 -14.87
C GLU A 2 11.15 -23.55 -13.57
N ARG A 3 10.43 -22.42 -13.53
CA ARG A 3 9.55 -22.06 -12.41
C ARG A 3 8.17 -21.77 -12.98
N GLY A 4 7.30 -22.78 -12.91
CA GLY A 4 5.87 -22.64 -13.14
C GLY A 4 5.25 -21.68 -12.12
N MET A 5 4.48 -20.72 -12.60
CA MET A 5 3.59 -19.88 -11.80
C MET A 5 2.16 -20.32 -12.12
N GLU A 6 1.70 -21.34 -11.39
CA GLU A 6 0.31 -21.78 -11.32
C GLU A 6 -0.41 -20.99 -10.20
N GLY A 7 -1.66 -20.57 -10.44
CA GLY A 7 -2.48 -20.02 -9.37
C GLY A 7 -3.63 -19.10 -9.76
N SER A 8 -4.41 -19.43 -10.80
CA SER A 8 -5.78 -18.93 -10.92
C SER A 8 -6.71 -19.89 -10.18
N GLN A 9 -7.44 -19.45 -9.15
CA GLN A 9 -8.74 -20.05 -8.80
C GLN A 9 -9.56 -19.18 -7.83
N LYS A 10 -10.74 -18.77 -8.30
CA LYS A 10 -11.86 -18.21 -7.54
C LYS A 10 -12.46 -19.27 -6.62
N LYS A 11 -12.86 -18.93 -5.39
CA LYS A 11 -14.01 -19.59 -4.74
C LYS A 11 -14.71 -18.66 -3.74
N LYS A 12 -15.90 -18.20 -4.12
CA LYS A 12 -16.94 -17.74 -3.18
C LYS A 12 -17.59 -18.99 -2.58
N VAL A 13 -17.65 -19.07 -1.26
CA VAL A 13 -18.66 -19.85 -0.53
C VAL A 13 -18.99 -19.06 0.73
N GLY A 14 -20.29 -18.80 0.92
CA GLY A 14 -20.79 -18.08 2.08
C GLY A 14 -21.07 -18.99 3.27
N LEU A 15 -21.45 -18.32 4.36
CA LEU A 15 -22.27 -18.79 5.47
C LEU A 15 -21.71 -19.95 6.32
N THR A 16 -21.30 -19.63 7.55
CA THR A 16 -22.00 -20.18 8.73
C THR A 16 -21.73 -19.33 9.96
N GLU A 17 -22.80 -19.03 10.66
CA GLU A 17 -22.87 -18.45 11.99
C GLU A 17 -22.94 -19.65 12.95
N ASP A 18 -21.93 -19.85 13.81
CA ASP A 18 -22.02 -20.81 14.93
C ASP A 18 -21.08 -20.43 16.09
N ILE A 19 -21.74 -19.91 17.13
CA ILE A 19 -21.59 -20.03 18.58
C ILE A 19 -20.31 -20.66 19.19
N SER A 20 -19.79 -19.94 20.20
CA SER A 20 -18.99 -20.40 21.35
C SER A 20 -17.55 -20.91 21.12
N GLY A 21 -16.58 -20.11 21.55
CA GLY A 21 -15.19 -20.52 21.69
C GLY A 21 -14.32 -19.33 22.03
N GLY A 22 -14.03 -19.14 23.31
CA GLY A 22 -13.18 -18.06 23.80
C GLY A 22 -11.80 -18.08 23.13
N MET A 23 -11.55 -17.14 22.24
CA MET A 23 -10.21 -16.81 21.76
C MET A 23 -10.02 -15.30 21.87
N ARG A 24 -9.15 -14.90 22.78
CA ARG A 24 -8.65 -13.54 22.95
C ARG A 24 -7.85 -13.15 21.71
N THR A 25 -8.52 -12.87 20.60
CA THR A 25 -7.87 -12.19 19.47
C THR A 25 -7.77 -10.73 19.85
N ALA A 26 -6.57 -10.28 20.17
CA ALA A 26 -6.23 -8.88 20.37
C ALA A 26 -6.83 -8.05 19.22
N LYS A 27 -7.93 -7.34 19.51
CA LYS A 27 -8.51 -6.38 18.59
C LYS A 27 -7.48 -5.27 18.43
N LYS A 28 -6.63 -5.35 17.42
CA LYS A 28 -5.86 -4.21 16.93
C LYS A 28 -6.86 -3.06 16.78
N PRO A 29 -6.70 -1.92 17.47
CA PRO A 29 -7.57 -0.79 17.23
C PRO A 29 -7.44 -0.45 15.75
N LYS A 30 -8.55 -0.53 15.00
CA LYS A 30 -8.61 0.03 13.65
C LYS A 30 -8.23 1.49 13.81
N PRO A 31 -7.13 1.98 13.19
CA PRO A 31 -6.85 3.41 13.24
C PRO A 31 -8.03 4.10 12.56
N LYS A 32 -8.81 4.86 13.33
CA LYS A 32 -9.80 5.77 12.77
C LYS A 32 -9.01 6.76 11.92
N SER A 33 -9.02 6.58 10.60
CA SER A 33 -8.38 7.50 9.66
C SER A 33 -9.15 8.82 9.63
N LYS A 34 -8.91 9.68 10.62
CA LYS A 34 -9.00 11.13 10.48
C LYS A 34 -7.62 11.59 10.01
N GLY A 35 -7.46 11.75 8.71
CA GLY A 35 -6.18 12.20 8.13
C GLY A 35 -6.05 11.89 6.65
N ASN A 36 -7.05 12.26 5.85
CA ASN A 36 -7.01 12.04 4.40
C ASN A 36 -5.98 12.94 3.69
N GLU A 37 -5.55 14.03 4.35
CA GLU A 37 -4.61 15.01 3.80
C GLU A 37 -3.19 14.45 3.60
N SER A 38 -2.66 13.73 4.60
CA SER A 38 -1.34 13.09 4.46
C SER A 38 -1.34 12.02 3.36
N SER A 39 -2.46 11.32 3.16
CA SER A 39 -2.60 10.35 2.07
C SER A 39 -2.64 11.05 0.70
N ALA A 40 -3.32 12.18 0.58
CA ALA A 40 -3.38 12.97 -0.65
C ALA A 40 -2.01 13.55 -1.02
N ARG A 41 -1.30 14.19 -0.06
CA ARG A 41 0.06 14.70 -0.27
C ARG A 41 1.01 13.59 -0.68
N PHE A 42 0.94 12.44 0.01
CA PHE A 42 1.78 11.29 -0.33
C PHE A 42 1.49 10.72 -1.74
N LYS A 43 0.21 10.67 -2.17
CA LYS A 43 -0.16 10.24 -3.53
C LYS A 43 0.45 11.17 -4.59
N MET A 44 0.33 12.49 -4.40
CA MET A 44 0.89 13.48 -5.33
C MET A 44 2.43 13.37 -5.42
N ILE A 45 3.10 13.28 -4.27
CA ILE A 45 4.56 13.08 -4.21
C ILE A 45 4.96 11.78 -4.91
N THR A 46 4.22 10.70 -4.66
CA THR A 46 4.50 9.37 -5.24
C THR A 46 4.34 9.38 -6.75
N GLU A 47 3.30 10.01 -7.28
CA GLU A 47 3.09 10.10 -8.73
C GLU A 47 4.22 10.91 -9.40
N ARG A 48 4.60 12.03 -8.79
CA ARG A 48 5.71 12.85 -9.30
C ARG A 48 7.06 12.14 -9.20
N ALA A 49 7.33 11.42 -8.10
CA ALA A 49 8.53 10.62 -7.93
C ALA A 49 8.66 9.50 -8.98
N ARG A 50 7.54 8.92 -9.46
CA ARG A 50 7.58 7.95 -10.58
C ARG A 50 8.05 8.61 -11.87
N LYS A 51 7.56 9.81 -12.19
CA LYS A 51 7.98 10.58 -13.36
C LYS A 51 9.48 10.90 -13.31
N ILE A 52 9.99 11.32 -12.14
CA ILE A 52 11.43 11.55 -11.94
C ILE A 52 12.25 10.26 -12.16
N ARG A 53 11.76 9.13 -11.65
CA ARG A 53 12.46 7.85 -11.81
C ARG A 53 12.48 7.34 -13.25
N GLN A 54 11.48 7.67 -14.07
CA GLN A 54 11.50 7.35 -15.50
C GLN A 54 12.64 8.08 -16.23
N GLY A 55 12.92 9.35 -15.88
CA GLY A 55 14.07 10.10 -16.40
C GLY A 55 15.41 9.68 -15.78
N HIS A 56 15.40 9.20 -14.53
CA HIS A 56 16.60 8.79 -13.80
C HIS A 56 16.49 7.36 -13.25
N PRO A 57 16.58 6.32 -14.11
CA PRO A 57 16.36 4.93 -13.70
C PRO A 57 17.38 4.42 -12.67
N LYS A 58 18.59 5.00 -12.66
CA LYS A 58 19.65 4.68 -11.68
C LYS A 58 19.44 5.39 -10.33
N MET A 59 18.54 6.36 -10.23
CA MET A 59 18.30 7.10 -8.99
C MET A 59 17.49 6.26 -7.99
N LYS A 60 17.94 6.27 -6.72
CA LYS A 60 17.23 5.58 -5.63
C LYS A 60 15.86 6.22 -5.40
N TRP A 61 14.82 5.40 -5.25
CA TRP A 61 13.44 5.85 -5.03
C TRP A 61 13.28 6.90 -3.93
N LYS A 62 13.97 6.71 -2.79
CA LYS A 62 13.96 7.68 -1.68
C LYS A 62 14.39 9.09 -2.12
N ASN A 63 15.36 9.19 -3.03
CA ASN A 63 15.82 10.47 -3.55
C ASN A 63 14.80 11.07 -4.52
N CYS A 64 14.13 10.25 -5.33
CA CYS A 64 13.02 10.68 -6.18
C CYS A 64 11.85 11.26 -5.35
N VAL A 65 11.52 10.59 -4.23
CA VAL A 65 10.46 11.05 -3.31
C VAL A 65 10.86 12.35 -2.61
N ILE A 66 12.11 12.48 -2.15
CA ILE A 66 12.62 13.71 -1.54
C ILE A 66 12.60 14.87 -2.55
N GLN A 67 13.05 14.64 -3.79
CA GLN A 67 12.99 15.65 -4.85
C GLN A 67 11.55 16.05 -5.16
N ALA A 68 10.65 15.10 -5.36
CA ALA A 68 9.23 15.36 -5.60
C ALA A 68 8.57 16.12 -4.44
N SER A 69 8.91 15.79 -3.20
CA SER A 69 8.38 16.49 -2.02
C SER A 69 8.88 17.92 -1.93
N LYS A 70 10.17 18.17 -2.23
CA LYS A 70 10.74 19.52 -2.27
C LYS A 70 10.15 20.35 -3.40
N GLU A 71 9.90 19.75 -4.55
CA GLU A 71 9.31 20.45 -5.70
C GLU A 71 7.85 20.86 -5.45
N LEU A 72 7.07 20.04 -4.75
CA LEU A 72 5.65 20.29 -4.49
C LEU A 72 5.38 21.12 -3.22
N TYR A 73 6.23 21.03 -2.20
CA TYR A 73 5.97 21.60 -0.87
C TYR A 73 7.21 22.17 -0.16
N GLY A 74 8.37 22.16 -0.82
CA GLY A 74 9.64 22.64 -0.25
C GLY A 74 9.90 24.10 -0.50
#